data_AF-A0A7S3GMI8-F1
#
_entry.id   AF-A0A7S3GMI8-F1
#
_cell.length_a   1.000
_cell.length_b   1.000
_cell.length_c   1.000
_cell.angle_alpha   90.00
_cell.angle_beta   90.00
_cell.angle_gamma   90.00
#
_symmetry.space_group_name_H-M   'P 1'
#
loop_
_entity.id
_entity.type
_entity.pdbx_description
1 polymer ?
#
loop_
_entity_poly.entity_id
_entity_poly.type
_entity_poly.pdbx_seq_one_letter_code
_entity_poly.pdbx_strand_id
1 'polypeptide(L)'
;ARLRSLLTALREASCELFIVSIGFRDPCILPHLRAVGLLDFFPLENIYGQDSRELRSYECVKGRLIATLMAARSWSHEDALFIDDSEKHIRAAADICEVLHVAGQGLSDSELD
;
A
#
# COMPACT_ATOMS: atom_id res chain seq x y z
N ALA A 1 9.80 15.88 -5.24
CA ALA A 1 8.82 16.58 -6.10
C ALA A 1 7.85 15.60 -6.76
N ARG A 2 8.34 14.62 -7.54
CA ARG A 2 7.50 13.67 -8.30
C ARG A 2 6.49 12.85 -7.49
N LEU A 3 6.92 12.19 -6.41
CA LEU A 3 6.03 11.34 -5.59
C LEU A 3 4.91 12.15 -4.92
N ARG A 4 5.21 13.35 -4.41
CA ARG A 4 4.18 14.23 -3.83
C ARG A 4 3.11 14.60 -4.86
N SER A 5 3.52 14.95 -6.07
CA SER A 5 2.58 15.28 -7.16
C SER A 5 1.68 14.09 -7.50
N LEU A 6 2.24 12.87 -7.57
CA LEU A 6 1.45 11.65 -7.78
C LEU A 6 0.42 11.44 -6.67
N LEU A 7 0.85 11.46 -5.40
CA LEU A 7 -0.05 11.26 -4.26
C LEU A 7 -1.11 12.36 -4.16
N THR A 8 -0.78 13.60 -4.53
CA THR A 8 -1.76 14.69 -4.65
C THR A 8 -2.80 14.39 -5.72
N ALA A 9 -2.37 13.99 -6.92
CA ALA A 9 -3.29 13.67 -8.02
C ALA A 9 -4.22 12.50 -7.66
N LEU A 10 -3.71 11.45 -7.01
CA LEU A 10 -4.52 10.34 -6.51
C LEU A 10 -5.56 10.80 -5.49
N ARG A 11 -5.16 11.64 -4.53
CA ARG A 11 -6.08 12.20 -3.53
C ARG A 11 -7.14 13.11 -4.16
N GLU A 12 -6.78 13.92 -5.15
CA GLU A 12 -7.70 14.77 -5.91
C GLU A 12 -8.69 13.93 -6.74
N ALA A 13 -8.27 12.75 -7.19
CA ALA A 13 -9.13 11.73 -7.81
C ALA A 13 -9.96 10.92 -6.79
N SER A 14 -9.95 11.31 -5.51
CA SER A 14 -10.64 10.63 -4.40
C SER A 14 -10.17 9.19 -4.12
N CYS A 15 -8.93 8.85 -4.49
CA CYS A 15 -8.34 7.57 -4.12
C CYS A 15 -7.95 7.56 -2.64
N GLU A 16 -8.37 6.52 -1.92
CA GLU A 16 -7.86 6.25 -0.58
C GLU A 16 -6.47 5.60 -0.67
N LEU A 17 -5.51 6.13 0.10
CA LEU A 17 -4.13 5.64 0.09
C LEU A 17 -3.84 4.79 1.33
N PHE A 18 -3.19 3.65 1.09
CA PHE A 18 -2.80 2.68 2.11
C PHE A 18 -1.32 2.36 2.02
N ILE A 19 -0.75 1.95 3.14
CA ILE A 19 0.57 1.31 3.18
C ILE A 19 0.40 -0.05 3.84
N VAL A 20 0.75 -1.12 3.14
CA VAL A 20 0.80 -2.48 3.70
C VAL A 20 2.23 -3.00 3.51
N SER A 21 2.99 -3.07 4.60
CA SER A 21 4.42 -3.35 4.56
C SER A 21 4.83 -4.43 5.56
N ILE A 22 5.85 -5.20 5.20
CA ILE A 22 6.56 -6.09 6.15
C ILE A 22 7.57 -5.31 7.01
N GLY A 23 7.75 -4.01 6.77
CA GLY A 23 8.48 -3.11 7.66
C GLY A 23 7.69 -2.79 8.92
N PHE A 24 8.35 -2.19 9.92
CA PHE A 24 7.70 -1.75 11.15
C PHE A 24 7.04 -0.38 10.98
N ARG A 25 5.76 -0.27 11.31
CA ARG A 25 4.94 0.94 11.23
C ARG A 25 5.52 2.05 12.09
N ASP A 26 5.60 1.82 13.40
CA ASP A 26 5.85 2.88 14.37
C ASP A 26 7.33 3.32 14.41
N PRO A 27 8.32 2.40 14.49
CA PRO A 27 9.72 2.79 14.55
C PRO A 27 10.36 3.09 13.18
N CYS A 28 9.70 2.75 12.06
CA CYS A 28 10.28 2.94 10.72
C CYS A 28 9.38 3.74 9.78
N ILE A 29 8.23 3.19 9.35
CA ILE A 29 7.41 3.79 8.29
C ILE A 29 6.96 5.22 8.65
N LEU A 30 6.39 5.42 9.84
CA LEU A 30 5.88 6.71 10.27
C LEU A 30 6.98 7.80 10.37
N PRO A 31 8.15 7.55 11.02
CA PRO A 31 9.26 8.49 11.01
C PRO A 31 9.74 8.87 9.60
N HIS A 32 9.87 7.90 8.69
CA HIS A 32 10.36 8.17 7.34
C HIS A 32 9.36 9.01 6.54
N LEU A 33 8.06 8.66 6.58
CA LEU A 33 7.01 9.46 5.93
C LEU A 33 6.97 10.89 6.47
N ARG A 34 7.11 11.07 7.80
CA ARG A 34 7.16 12.39 8.42
C ARG A 34 8.38 13.19 7.95
N ALA A 35 9.56 12.57 7.91
CA ALA A 35 10.80 13.22 7.49
C ALA A 35 10.74 13.75 6.05
N VAL A 36 10.01 13.06 5.15
CA VAL A 36 9.81 13.52 3.77
C VAL A 36 8.50 14.31 3.56
N GLY A 37 7.75 14.57 4.63
CA GLY A 37 6.49 15.31 4.63
C GLY A 37 5.36 14.64 3.85
N LEU A 38 5.36 13.31 3.73
CA LEU A 38 4.35 12.53 3.01
C LEU A 38 3.33 11.86 3.93
N LEU A 39 3.49 11.97 5.24
CA LEU A 39 2.59 11.31 6.21
C LEU A 39 1.12 11.70 6.00
N ASP A 40 0.83 12.97 5.71
CA ASP A 40 -0.54 13.50 5.59
C ASP A 40 -1.31 12.98 4.36
N PHE A 41 -0.67 12.23 3.47
CA PHE A 41 -1.36 11.53 2.38
C PHE A 41 -2.00 10.21 2.85
N PHE A 42 -1.56 9.68 3.98
CA PHE A 42 -1.96 8.36 4.47
C PHE A 42 -2.62 8.52 5.85
N PRO A 43 -3.93 8.29 5.99
CA PRO A 43 -4.57 8.18 7.30
C PRO A 43 -3.81 7.16 8.17
N LEU A 44 -3.64 7.45 9.46
CA LEU A 44 -2.81 6.60 10.34
C LEU A 44 -3.36 5.18 10.49
N GLU A 45 -4.68 5.04 10.37
CA GLU A 45 -5.43 3.80 10.34
C GLU A 45 -5.19 2.98 9.06
N ASN A 46 -4.70 3.60 7.98
CA ASN A 46 -4.42 2.97 6.69
C ASN A 46 -2.94 2.59 6.52
N ILE A 47 -2.11 2.77 7.56
CA ILE A 47 -0.69 2.40 7.55
C ILE A 47 -0.50 1.15 8.41
N TYR A 48 -0.19 0.04 7.76
CA TYR A 48 0.03 -1.27 8.35
C TYR A 48 1.49 -1.72 8.19
N GLY A 49 2.14 -2.01 9.31
CA GLY A 49 3.45 -2.66 9.37
C GLY A 49 3.34 -4.06 9.97
N GLN A 50 4.44 -4.80 10.01
CA GLN A 50 4.48 -6.14 10.65
C GLN A 50 4.26 -6.10 12.18
N ASP A 51 4.31 -4.92 12.79
CA ASP A 51 3.93 -4.63 14.18
C ASP A 51 2.46 -4.21 14.31
N SER A 52 1.74 -3.98 13.23
CA SER A 52 0.28 -3.78 13.28
C SER A 52 -0.41 -5.09 13.67
N ARG A 53 -1.44 -5.01 14.52
CA ARG A 53 -2.17 -6.20 14.98
C ARG A 53 -2.85 -6.91 13.81
N GLU A 54 -3.39 -6.13 12.88
CA GLU A 54 -4.16 -6.54 11.70
C GLU A 54 -3.30 -7.36 10.74
N LEU A 55 -2.09 -6.90 10.45
CA LEU A 55 -1.19 -7.65 9.55
C LEU A 55 -0.61 -8.90 10.25
N ARG A 56 -0.36 -8.82 11.56
CA ARG A 56 0.09 -9.97 12.37
C ARG A 56 -0.96 -11.08 12.46
N SER A 57 -2.25 -10.75 12.56
CA SER A 57 -3.31 -11.77 12.55
C SER A 57 -3.38 -12.58 11.27
N TYR A 58 -2.73 -12.11 10.20
CA TYR A 58 -2.62 -12.79 8.92
C TYR A 58 -1.21 -13.32 8.62
N GLU A 59 -0.37 -13.51 9.65
CA GLU A 59 1.01 -14.02 9.49
C GLU A 59 1.84 -13.18 8.51
N CYS A 60 1.57 -11.87 8.46
CA CYS A 60 2.18 -10.93 7.52
C CYS A 60 1.93 -11.22 6.03
N VAL A 61 0.85 -11.95 5.70
CA VAL A 61 0.39 -12.13 4.32
C VAL A 61 -0.45 -10.91 3.89
N LYS A 62 0.18 -9.99 3.15
CA LYS A 62 -0.45 -8.72 2.71
C LYS A 62 -1.80 -8.92 2.01
N GLY A 63 -1.88 -9.87 1.07
CA GLY A 63 -3.11 -10.17 0.33
C GLY A 63 -4.31 -10.47 1.24
N ARG A 64 -4.11 -11.18 2.35
CA ARG A 64 -5.20 -11.48 3.30
C ARG A 64 -5.71 -10.23 4.02
N LEU A 65 -4.81 -9.32 4.38
CA LEU A 65 -5.21 -8.03 4.93
C LEU A 65 -5.96 -7.19 3.89
N ILE A 66 -5.47 -7.13 2.66
CA ILE A 66 -6.10 -6.41 1.55
C ILE A 66 -7.52 -6.94 1.30
N ALA A 67 -7.71 -8.26 1.20
CA ALA A 67 -9.04 -8.87 1.05
C ALA A 67 -9.99 -8.48 2.19
N THR A 68 -9.49 -8.43 3.42
CA THR A 68 -10.29 -8.01 4.58
C THR A 68 -10.70 -6.54 4.48
N LEU A 69 -9.77 -5.67 4.10
CA LEU A 69 -10.02 -4.23 3.97
C LEU A 69 -11.02 -3.94 2.86
N MET A 70 -10.92 -4.65 1.74
CA MET A 70 -11.84 -4.55 0.61
C MET A 70 -13.24 -5.05 1.00
N ALA A 71 -13.33 -6.22 1.63
CA ALA A 71 -14.61 -6.77 2.09
C ALA A 71 -15.32 -5.83 3.07
N ALA A 72 -14.59 -5.20 3.99
CA ALA A 72 -15.15 -4.25 4.95
C ALA A 72 -15.67 -2.95 4.29
N ARG A 73 -15.15 -2.60 3.11
CA ARG A 73 -15.54 -1.41 2.33
C ARG A 73 -16.44 -1.72 1.15
N SER A 74 -16.78 -3.00 0.95
CA SER A 74 -17.51 -3.47 -0.23
C SER A 74 -16.81 -3.12 -1.56
N TRP A 75 -15.48 -3.11 -1.56
CA TRP A 75 -14.69 -2.91 -2.78
C TRP A 75 -14.61 -4.19 -3.59
N SER A 76 -14.81 -4.05 -4.90
CA SER A 76 -14.59 -5.08 -5.91
C SER A 76 -13.11 -5.16 -6.29
N HIS A 77 -12.76 -6.17 -7.07
CA HIS A 77 -11.38 -6.40 -7.54
C HIS A 77 -10.78 -5.16 -8.25
N GLU A 78 -11.58 -4.48 -9.06
CA GLU A 78 -11.19 -3.30 -9.86
C GLU A 78 -11.11 -2.00 -9.03
N ASP A 79 -11.66 -1.98 -7.81
CA ASP A 79 -11.69 -0.78 -6.96
C ASP A 79 -10.35 -0.56 -6.20
N ALA A 80 -9.45 -1.54 -6.24
CA ALA A 80 -8.18 -1.47 -5.53
C ALA A 80 -7.00 -1.87 -6.43
N LEU A 81 -5.92 -1.09 -6.37
CA LEU A 81 -4.64 -1.40 -7.01
C LEU A 81 -3.58 -1.65 -5.93
N PHE A 82 -2.99 -2.84 -5.94
CA PHE A 82 -1.89 -3.20 -5.06
C PHE A 82 -0.55 -3.16 -5.81
N ILE A 83 0.38 -2.36 -5.29
CA ILE A 83 1.70 -2.14 -5.87
C ILE A 83 2.76 -2.63 -4.89
N ASP A 84 3.64 -3.52 -5.34
CA ASP A 84 4.70 -4.11 -4.52
C ASP A 84 5.88 -4.55 -5.40
N ASP A 85 7.08 -4.59 -4.83
CA ASP A 85 8.30 -5.05 -5.50
C ASP A 85 8.54 -6.56 -5.34
N SER A 86 7.82 -7.20 -4.42
CA SER A 86 7.91 -8.63 -4.16
C SER A 86 6.88 -9.40 -4.99
N GLU A 87 7.39 -10.21 -5.93
CA GLU A 87 6.56 -11.13 -6.72
C GLU A 87 5.71 -12.05 -5.82
N LYS A 88 6.24 -12.47 -4.66
CA LYS A 88 5.49 -13.27 -3.68
C LYS A 88 4.25 -12.53 -3.17
N HIS A 89 4.36 -11.23 -2.90
CA HIS A 89 3.24 -10.43 -2.43
C HIS A 89 2.24 -10.16 -3.55
N ILE A 90 2.71 -9.89 -4.76
CA ILE A 90 1.88 -9.72 -5.96
C ILE A 90 1.05 -10.97 -6.24
N ARG A 91 1.69 -12.15 -6.33
CA ARG A 91 0.97 -13.41 -6.56
C ARG A 91 -0.07 -13.71 -5.48
N ALA A 92 0.19 -13.33 -4.23
CA ALA A 92 -0.75 -13.53 -3.13
C ALA A 92 -1.95 -12.56 -3.16
N ALA A 93 -1.92 -11.52 -4.00
CA ALA A 93 -2.96 -10.50 -4.12
C ALA A 93 -3.66 -10.49 -5.49
N ALA A 94 -3.15 -11.20 -6.50
CA ALA A 94 -3.64 -11.15 -7.87
C ALA A 94 -5.13 -11.54 -8.04
N ASP A 95 -5.60 -12.52 -7.27
CA ASP A 95 -7.02 -12.93 -7.26
C ASP A 95 -7.91 -12.06 -6.35
N ILE A 96 -7.33 -11.06 -5.67
CA ILE A 96 -7.98 -10.23 -4.65
C ILE A 96 -8.28 -8.85 -5.21
N CYS A 97 -7.31 -8.22 -5.87
CA CYS A 97 -7.44 -6.92 -6.50
C CYS A 97 -6.52 -6.79 -7.72
N GLU A 98 -6.63 -5.69 -8.46
CA GLU A 98 -5.64 -5.34 -9.48
C GLU A 98 -4.24 -5.23 -8.84
N VAL A 99 -3.23 -5.71 -9.55
CA VAL A 99 -1.85 -5.75 -9.06
C VAL A 99 -0.87 -5.15 -10.07
N LEU A 100 0.14 -4.45 -9.56
CA LEU A 100 1.25 -3.94 -10.34
C LEU A 100 2.57 -4.31 -9.67
N HIS A 101 3.35 -5.18 -10.31
CA HIS A 101 4.68 -5.54 -9.85
C HIS A 101 5.70 -4.51 -10.33
N VAL A 102 6.42 -3.88 -9.41
CA VAL A 102 7.53 -2.96 -9.74
C VAL A 102 8.89 -3.62 -9.52
N ALA A 103 9.92 -3.20 -10.26
CA ALA A 103 11.25 -3.83 -10.21
C ALA A 103 12.10 -3.44 -8.98
N GLY A 104 11.53 -2.70 -8.03
CA GLY A 104 12.16 -2.32 -6.76
C GLY A 104 12.91 -1.00 -6.77
N GLN A 105 12.86 -0.23 -7.87
CA GLN A 105 13.35 1.16 -7.91
C GLN A 105 12.23 2.19 -7.64
N GLY A 106 10.99 1.74 -7.54
CA GLY A 106 9.84 2.52 -7.10
C GLY A 106 8.75 2.63 -8.18
N LEU A 107 8.09 3.79 -8.21
CA LEU A 107 7.09 4.14 -9.23
C LEU A 107 7.74 5.11 -10.22
N SER A 108 8.73 4.63 -10.95
CA SER A 108 9.33 5.35 -12.08
C SER A 108 8.57 5.05 -13.38
N ASP A 109 8.69 5.90 -14.41
CA ASP A 109 8.04 5.62 -15.70
C ASP A 109 8.48 4.27 -16.27
N SER A 110 9.77 3.96 -16.12
CA SER A 110 10.37 2.69 -16.52
C SER A 110 9.83 1.45 -15.79
N GLU A 111 9.07 1.64 -14.70
CA GLU A 111 8.47 0.58 -13.91
C GLU A 111 6.93 0.53 -14.06
N LEU A 112 6.35 1.42 -14.87
CA LEU A 112 4.90 1.52 -15.12
C LEU A 112 4.49 1.04 -16.54
N ASP A 113 5.45 0.58 -17.35
CA ASP A 113 5.26 0.11 -18.74
C ASP A 113 4.89 -1.39 -18.84
#